data_AF-A0A2V5PP27-F1
#
_entry.id   AF-A0A2V5PP27-F1
#
_cell.length_a   1.000
_cell.length_b   1.000
_cell.length_c   1.000
_cell.angle_alpha   90.00
_cell.angle_beta   90.00
_cell.angle_gamma   90.00
#
_symmetry.space_group_name_H-M   'P 1'
#
loop_
_entity.id
_entity.type
_entity.pdbx_description
1 polymer ?
#
loop_
_entity_poly.entity_id
_entity_poly.type
_entity_poly.pdbx_seq_one_letter_code
_entity_poly.pdbx_strand_id
1 'polypeptide(L)'
;MKANASPTTPVPRQHHPNVLPLKGEIDLHVSPALTESLNAMTKKKPERIVIDLSGATYIDSSGLAALILAMQRVEAYGGRFFLTGLHETMRSIFETSRLDQIFQIFPDVDAALAAG
;
A
#
# COMPACT_ATOMS: atom_id res chain seq x y z
N MET A 1 -0.66 -3.64 -41.23
CA MET A 1 -1.00 -3.32 -39.82
C MET A 1 0.27 -3.41 -38.99
N LYS A 2 0.80 -2.28 -38.50
CA LYS A 2 1.86 -2.27 -37.48
C LYS A 2 1.24 -1.67 -36.22
N ALA A 3 1.29 -2.40 -35.12
CA ALA A 3 0.78 -1.99 -33.83
C ALA A 3 1.60 -0.80 -33.31
N ASN A 4 0.92 0.32 -33.03
CA ASN A 4 1.48 1.41 -32.24
C ASN A 4 1.48 0.98 -30.78
N ALA A 5 2.63 0.53 -30.29
CA ALA A 5 2.91 0.51 -28.87
C ALA A 5 3.19 1.95 -28.43
N SER A 6 2.26 2.55 -27.69
CA SER A 6 2.48 3.85 -27.06
C SER A 6 3.66 3.76 -26.07
N PRO A 7 4.56 4.75 -26.02
CA PRO A 7 5.61 4.79 -25.02
C PRO A 7 4.99 5.09 -23.66
N THR A 8 5.00 4.11 -22.75
CA THR A 8 4.68 4.32 -21.33
C THR A 8 5.79 5.19 -20.74
N THR A 9 5.62 6.49 -20.88
CA THR A 9 6.54 7.47 -20.28
C THR A 9 6.36 7.36 -18.77
N PRO A 10 7.41 7.09 -17.98
CA PRO A 10 7.29 7.12 -16.54
C PRO A 10 6.96 8.56 -16.15
N VAL A 11 5.71 8.79 -15.74
CA VAL A 11 5.28 10.07 -15.18
C VAL A 11 6.17 10.31 -13.94
N PRO A 12 6.75 11.51 -13.76
CA PRO A 12 7.51 11.82 -12.55
C PRO A 12 6.59 11.55 -11.35
N ARG A 13 6.98 10.60 -10.49
CA ARG A 13 6.18 10.19 -9.31
C ARG A 13 5.86 11.44 -8.50
N GLN A 14 4.65 11.96 -8.64
CA GLN A 14 4.18 13.07 -7.83
C GLN A 14 4.22 12.60 -6.38
N HIS A 15 4.80 13.41 -5.48
CA HIS A 15 4.74 13.13 -4.06
C HIS A 15 3.29 13.26 -3.59
N HIS A 16 2.53 12.19 -3.69
CA HIS A 16 1.17 12.15 -3.16
C HIS A 16 1.27 12.12 -1.63
N PRO A 17 0.71 13.10 -0.91
CA PRO A 17 0.78 13.17 0.56
C PRO A 17 0.10 11.98 1.25
N ASN A 18 -0.62 11.17 0.48
CA ASN A 18 -1.39 10.03 0.94
C ASN A 18 -0.82 8.68 0.48
N VAL A 19 0.37 8.67 -0.16
CA VAL A 19 1.07 7.45 -0.55
C VAL A 19 2.26 7.24 0.39
N LEU A 20 2.34 6.07 1.02
CA LEU A 20 3.44 5.69 1.89
C LEU A 20 4.22 4.53 1.25
N PRO A 21 5.43 4.79 0.68
CA PRO A 21 6.28 3.72 0.18
C PRO A 21 6.98 2.99 1.32
N LEU A 22 6.89 1.66 1.33
CA LEU A 22 7.61 0.79 2.24
C LEU A 22 8.74 0.09 1.50
N LYS A 23 9.89 -0.03 2.17
CA LYS A 23 11.12 -0.58 1.59
C LYS A 23 11.80 -1.54 2.55
N GLY A 24 12.36 -2.62 2.01
CA GLY A 24 13.05 -3.65 2.79
C GLY A 24 12.09 -4.51 3.61
N GLU A 25 12.57 -4.97 4.76
CA GLU A 25 11.82 -5.86 5.64
C GLU A 25 10.86 -5.07 6.55
N ILE A 26 9.59 -5.49 6.58
CA ILE A 26 8.55 -4.87 7.39
C ILE A 26 8.27 -5.78 8.59
N ASP A 27 9.04 -5.58 9.65
CA ASP A 27 9.05 -6.41 10.86
C ASP A 27 8.82 -5.59 12.14
N LEU A 28 9.04 -6.20 13.31
CA LEU A 28 8.92 -5.54 14.61
C LEU A 28 9.83 -4.32 14.80
N HIS A 29 10.95 -4.21 14.07
CA HIS A 29 11.85 -3.07 14.15
C HIS A 29 11.31 -1.87 13.39
N VAL A 30 10.64 -2.11 12.26
CA VAL A 30 10.07 -1.07 11.40
C VAL A 30 8.62 -0.72 11.80
N SER A 31 7.90 -1.66 12.40
CA SER A 31 6.49 -1.50 12.79
C SER A 31 6.18 -0.26 13.65
N PRO A 32 7.02 0.16 14.63
CA PRO A 32 6.78 1.38 15.39
C PRO A 32 6.81 2.65 14.52
N ALA A 33 7.83 2.79 13.66
CA ALA A 33 7.98 3.93 12.76
C ALA A 33 6.90 3.95 11.67
N LEU A 34 6.52 2.78 11.17
CA LEU A 34 5.37 2.60 10.27
C LEU A 34 4.08 3.09 10.94
N THR A 35 3.83 2.65 12.16
CA THR A 35 2.63 3.02 12.93
C THR A 35 2.58 4.53 13.18
N GLU A 36 3.70 5.16 13.53
CA GLU A 36 3.77 6.61 13.71
C GLU A 36 3.47 7.37 12.42
N SER A 37 4.06 6.95 11.30
CA SER A 37 3.83 7.54 9.97
C SER A 37 2.36 7.43 9.56
N LEU A 38 1.76 6.26 9.72
CA LEU A 38 0.34 6.03 9.43
C LEU A 38 -0.57 6.84 10.36
N ASN A 39 -0.22 6.97 11.64
CA ASN A 39 -0.94 7.82 12.57
C ASN A 39 -0.88 9.30 12.17
N ALA A 40 0.27 9.79 11.71
CA ALA A 40 0.42 11.16 11.23
C ALA A 40 -0.41 11.42 9.97
N MET A 41 -0.44 10.47 9.03
CA MET A 41 -1.26 10.56 7.82
C MET A 41 -2.76 10.54 8.14
N THR A 42 -3.20 9.59 8.97
CA THR A 42 -4.62 9.44 9.34
C THR A 42 -5.18 10.62 10.13
N LYS A 43 -4.36 11.35 10.89
CA LYS A 43 -4.79 12.61 11.55
C LYS A 43 -5.32 13.65 10.57
N LYS A 44 -4.84 13.65 9.33
CA LYS A 44 -5.33 14.55 8.27
C LYS A 44 -6.65 14.09 7.64
N LYS A 45 -7.14 12.90 8.02
CA LYS A 45 -8.34 12.25 7.47
C LYS A 45 -8.41 12.29 5.92
N PRO A 46 -7.34 11.86 5.23
CA PRO A 46 -7.38 11.80 3.78
C PRO A 46 -8.44 10.82 3.29
N GLU A 47 -9.14 11.14 2.19
CA GLU A 47 -10.15 10.23 1.60
C GLU A 47 -9.55 8.86 1.23
N ARG A 48 -8.27 8.81 0.89
CA ARG A 48 -7.55 7.61 0.47
C ARG A 48 -6.16 7.60 1.08
N ILE A 49 -5.67 6.45 1.51
CA ILE A 49 -4.27 6.16 1.84
C ILE A 49 -3.84 4.95 1.02
N VAL A 50 -2.68 5.05 0.37
CA VAL A 50 -2.10 3.98 -0.44
C VAL A 50 -0.75 3.58 0.15
N ILE A 51 -0.56 2.29 0.39
CA ILE A 51 0.71 1.73 0.84
C ILE A 51 1.39 1.06 -0.35
N ASP A 52 2.54 1.60 -0.76
CA ASP A 52 3.32 1.05 -1.87
C ASP A 52 4.35 0.06 -1.34
N LEU A 53 4.09 -1.24 -1.57
CA LEU A 53 4.93 -2.36 -1.17
C LEU A 53 5.94 -2.77 -2.27
N SER A 54 6.06 -2.01 -3.36
CA SER A 54 6.96 -2.35 -4.48
C SER A 54 8.44 -2.42 -4.08
N GLY A 55 8.83 -1.73 -3.01
CA GLY A 55 10.18 -1.80 -2.43
C GLY A 55 10.31 -2.75 -1.24
N ALA A 56 9.20 -3.31 -0.74
CA ALA A 56 9.21 -4.21 0.40
C ALA A 56 9.69 -5.60 -0.03
N THR A 57 10.57 -6.22 0.75
CA THR A 57 11.15 -7.53 0.47
C THR A 57 10.50 -8.63 1.31
N TYR A 58 9.96 -8.29 2.49
CA TYR A 58 9.32 -9.22 3.40
C TYR A 58 8.38 -8.48 4.36
N ILE A 59 7.38 -9.20 4.90
CA ILE A 59 6.49 -8.69 5.96
C ILE A 59 6.13 -9.83 6.91
N ASP A 60 6.24 -9.58 8.22
CA ASP A 60 5.85 -10.54 9.26
C ASP A 60 4.46 -10.22 9.85
N SER A 61 4.07 -10.96 10.89
CA SER A 61 2.79 -10.77 11.58
C SER A 61 2.64 -9.39 12.22
N SER A 62 3.74 -8.76 12.64
CA SER A 62 3.72 -7.44 13.27
C SER A 62 3.51 -6.32 12.25
N GLY A 63 4.19 -6.41 11.10
CA GLY A 63 3.96 -5.51 9.98
C GLY A 63 2.52 -5.59 9.48
N LEU A 64 1.99 -6.81 9.34
CA LEU A 64 0.59 -7.03 8.97
C LEU A 64 -0.38 -6.45 10.01
N ALA A 65 -0.14 -6.67 11.31
CA ALA A 65 -0.96 -6.09 12.36
C ALA A 65 -0.98 -4.55 12.30
N ALA A 66 0.17 -3.91 12.05
CA ALA A 66 0.26 -2.46 11.89
C ALA A 66 -0.58 -1.97 10.69
N LEU A 67 -0.52 -2.67 9.55
CA LEU A 67 -1.33 -2.34 8.38
C LEU A 67 -2.84 -2.50 8.63
N ILE A 68 -3.26 -3.58 9.31
CA ILE A 68 -4.67 -3.82 9.66
C ILE A 68 -5.20 -2.72 10.59
N LEU A 69 -4.44 -2.36 11.63
CA LEU A 69 -4.84 -1.29 12.56
C LEU A 69 -4.97 0.05 11.85
N ALA A 70 -4.06 0.36 10.92
CA ALA A 70 -4.14 1.57 10.12
C ALA A 70 -5.35 1.57 9.19
N MET A 71 -5.63 0.45 8.52
CA MET A 71 -6.81 0.26 7.68
C MET A 71 -8.09 0.52 8.47
N GLN A 72 -8.26 -0.13 9.62
CA GLN A 72 -9.43 0.07 10.50
C GLN A 72 -9.59 1.54 10.91
N ARG A 73 -8.47 2.23 11.21
CA ARG A 73 -8.50 3.65 11.56
C ARG A 73 -8.92 4.53 10.38
N VAL A 74 -8.49 4.19 9.17
CA VAL A 74 -8.87 4.89 7.93
C VAL A 74 -10.35 4.72 7.63
N GLU A 75 -10.84 3.49 7.70
CA GLU A 75 -12.24 3.15 7.47
C GLU A 75 -13.17 3.77 8.54
N ALA A 76 -12.70 3.88 9.79
CA ALA A 76 -13.48 4.47 10.88
C ALA A 76 -13.87 5.94 10.65
N TYR A 77 -13.14 6.68 9.79
CA TYR A 77 -13.54 8.02 9.37
C TYR A 77 -14.11 8.09 7.94
N GLY A 78 -14.35 6.94 7.30
CA GLY A 78 -14.90 6.83 5.95
C GLY A 78 -13.86 6.97 4.83
N GLY A 79 -12.56 6.95 5.16
CA GLY A 79 -11.50 6.90 4.17
C GLY A 79 -11.31 5.50 3.60
N ARG A 80 -10.46 5.38 2.58
CA ARG A 80 -10.09 4.12 1.95
C ARG A 80 -8.63 3.80 2.11
N PHE A 81 -8.30 2.53 2.32
CA PHE A 81 -6.95 2.06 2.52
C PHE A 81 -6.61 0.99 1.49
N PHE A 82 -5.57 1.24 0.69
CA PHE A 82 -5.19 0.39 -0.44
C PHE A 82 -3.75 -0.06 -0.32
N LEU A 83 -3.47 -1.27 -0.80
CA LEU A 83 -2.12 -1.79 -0.97
C LEU A 83 -1.76 -1.86 -2.45
N THR A 84 -0.50 -1.61 -2.79
CA THR A 84 0.01 -1.72 -4.17
C THR A 84 1.36 -2.39 -4.21
N GLY A 85 1.78 -2.85 -5.40
CA GLY A 85 3.17 -3.26 -5.61
C GLY A 85 3.57 -4.58 -4.95
N LEU A 86 2.62 -5.48 -4.67
CA LEU A 86 2.96 -6.84 -4.23
C LEU A 86 3.70 -7.59 -5.35
N HIS A 87 4.98 -7.91 -5.11
CA HIS A 87 5.74 -8.84 -5.93
C HIS A 87 5.31 -10.30 -5.65
N GLU A 88 5.70 -11.23 -6.53
CA GLU A 88 5.20 -12.62 -6.55
C GLU A 88 5.27 -13.32 -5.18
N THR A 89 6.43 -13.30 -4.51
CA THR A 89 6.60 -13.91 -3.19
C THR A 89 5.67 -13.33 -2.12
N MET A 90 5.58 -12.00 -2.04
CA MET A 90 4.69 -11.35 -1.07
C MET A 90 3.22 -11.60 -1.41
N ARG A 91 2.86 -11.63 -2.69
CA ARG A 91 1.52 -12.00 -3.14
C ARG A 91 1.14 -13.40 -2.67
N SER A 92 2.02 -14.40 -2.82
CA SER A 92 1.75 -15.76 -2.34
C SER A 92 1.54 -15.82 -0.82
N ILE A 93 2.26 -15.01 -0.04
CA ILE A 93 2.05 -14.90 1.41
C ILE A 93 0.66 -14.34 1.72
N PHE A 94 0.25 -13.29 1.00
CA PHE A 94 -1.07 -12.68 1.17
C PHE A 94 -2.20 -13.64 0.81
N GLU A 95 -2.10 -14.34 -0.33
CA GLU A 95 -3.09 -15.31 -0.79
C GLU A 95 -3.20 -16.52 0.15
N THR A 96 -2.05 -17.09 0.56
CA THR A 96 -2.02 -18.23 1.49
C THR A 96 -2.60 -17.86 2.85
N SER A 97 -2.36 -16.62 3.30
CA SER A 97 -2.86 -16.10 4.57
C SER A 97 -4.26 -15.49 4.47
N ARG A 98 -4.89 -15.52 3.28
CA ARG A 98 -6.19 -14.90 2.95
C ARG A 98 -6.27 -13.39 3.25
N LEU A 99 -5.13 -12.71 3.24
CA LEU A 99 -5.03 -11.27 3.49
C LEU A 99 -5.52 -10.46 2.28
N ASP A 100 -5.52 -11.06 1.10
CA ASP A 100 -6.16 -10.54 -0.12
C ASP A 100 -7.67 -10.36 0.04
N GLN A 101 -8.30 -11.03 1.01
CA GLN A 101 -9.72 -10.84 1.34
C GLN A 101 -9.94 -9.67 2.33
N ILE A 102 -8.87 -9.23 3.00
CA ILE A 102 -8.91 -8.14 3.98
C ILE A 102 -8.57 -6.81 3.30
N PHE A 103 -7.54 -6.81 2.47
CA PHE A 103 -7.05 -5.61 1.80
C PHE A 103 -7.54 -5.51 0.36
N GLN A 104 -7.93 -4.31 -0.06
CA GLN A 104 -8.04 -4.00 -1.47
C GLN A 104 -6.64 -3.75 -2.05
N ILE A 105 -6.22 -4.63 -2.97
CA ILE A 105 -4.88 -4.62 -3.56
C ILE A 105 -4.98 -4.23 -5.03
N PHE A 106 -4.21 -3.21 -5.42
CA PHE A 106 -4.09 -2.75 -6.80
C PHE A 106 -2.69 -3.08 -7.36
N PRO A 107 -2.54 -3.16 -8.70
CA PRO A 107 -1.23 -3.46 -9.30
C PRO A 107 -0.18 -2.38 -8.97
N ASP A 108 -0.58 -1.11 -8.98
CA ASP A 108 0.30 0.04 -8.80
C ASP A 108 -0.44 1.22 -8.15
N VAL A 109 0.34 2.25 -7.79
CA VAL A 109 -0.14 3.45 -7.11
C VAL A 109 -1.15 4.22 -7.95
N ASP A 110 -0.95 4.32 -9.27
CA ASP A 110 -1.84 5.07 -10.16
C ASP A 110 -3.22 4.43 -10.22
N ALA A 111 -3.28 3.09 -10.33
CA ALA A 111 -4.52 2.33 -10.28
C ALA A 111 -5.25 2.51 -8.93
N ALA A 112 -4.53 2.52 -7.81
CA ALA A 112 -5.12 2.73 -6.49
C ALA A 112 -5.67 4.16 -6.31
N LEU A 113 -4.97 5.17 -6.84
CA LEU A 113 -5.42 6.56 -6.76
C LEU A 113 -6.61 6.86 -7.67
N ALA A 114 -6.73 6.13 -8.79
CA ALA A 114 -7.90 6.19 -9.67
C ALA A 114 -9.12 5.44 -9.11
N ALA A 115 -8.95 4.61 -8.08
CA ALA A 115 -10.04 3.82 -7.50
C ALA A 115 -11.02 4.71 -6.71
N GLY A 116 -12.26 4.75 -7.20
CA GLY A 116 -13.35 5.62 -6.75
C GLY A 116 -13.95 5.18 -5.44
#